data_AF-A0A962H1S5-F1
#
_entry.id   AF-A0A962H1S5-F1
#
_cell.length_a   1.000
_cell.length_b   1.000
_cell.length_c   1.000
_cell.angle_alpha   90.00
_cell.angle_beta   90.00
_cell.angle_gamma   90.00
#
_symmetry.space_group_name_H-M   'P 1'
#
loop_
_entity.id
_entity.type
_entity.pdbx_description
1 polymer ?
#
loop_
_entity_poly.entity_id
_entity_poly.type
_entity_poly.pdbx_seq_one_letter_code
_entity_poly.pdbx_strand_id
1 'polypeptide(L)'
;MHTFKGLTLVACALLFQSTVVSAADAVGTWEATQEGSTRFLVWSGQVELLGKPTQIGLNFNSDPTHTAELSGVIGFDLYLASKSALAPFSFDDFEGPDAVSADRLLMHISVTGKKSTEFAADASPSGWSPSGSNFAFGLAAPSFEPDSRERQLVAALAAEGAEQLHIRISDYRDPTLKLEFALPVAGQQKAFAELLAHLP
;
A
#
# COMPACT_ATOMS: atom_id res chain seq x y z
N MET A 1 5.15 -43.02 60.83
CA MET A 1 5.85 -42.87 59.53
C MET A 1 4.83 -42.48 58.48
N HIS A 2 5.27 -41.60 57.57
CA HIS A 2 4.45 -40.62 56.85
C HIS A 2 3.37 -41.14 55.90
N THR A 3 2.23 -40.47 56.00
CA THR A 3 1.12 -40.33 55.05
C THR A 3 1.60 -39.60 53.78
N PHE A 4 1.25 -40.09 52.58
CA PHE A 4 1.28 -39.28 51.35
C PHE A 4 -0.03 -39.48 50.58
N LYS A 5 -0.81 -38.40 50.50
CA LYS A 5 -2.04 -38.30 49.71
C LYS A 5 -1.67 -37.95 48.27
N GLY A 6 -2.14 -38.75 47.31
CA GLY A 6 -2.02 -38.45 45.87
C GLY A 6 -2.93 -37.30 45.49
N LEU A 7 -2.36 -36.26 44.89
CA LEU A 7 -3.06 -35.12 44.32
C LEU A 7 -3.08 -35.30 42.79
N THR A 8 -4.22 -35.66 42.22
CA THR A 8 -4.39 -35.75 40.76
C THR A 8 -4.62 -34.33 40.22
N LEU A 9 -3.60 -33.79 39.55
CA LEU A 9 -3.71 -32.52 38.82
C LEU A 9 -4.45 -32.77 37.50
N VAL A 10 -5.66 -32.23 37.35
CA VAL A 10 -6.37 -32.17 36.06
C VAL A 10 -5.92 -30.90 35.35
N ALA A 11 -5.01 -31.04 34.39
CA ALA A 11 -4.58 -29.94 33.52
C ALA A 11 -5.63 -29.72 32.42
N CYS A 12 -6.41 -28.64 32.55
CA CYS A 12 -7.32 -28.17 31.51
C CYS A 12 -6.50 -27.41 30.46
N ALA A 13 -6.17 -28.06 29.34
CA ALA A 13 -5.52 -27.42 28.20
C ALA A 13 -6.56 -26.60 27.41
N LEU A 14 -6.56 -25.29 27.64
CA LEU A 14 -7.29 -24.32 26.81
C LEU A 14 -6.60 -24.21 25.45
N LEU A 15 -7.16 -24.87 24.44
CA LEU A 15 -6.77 -24.72 23.04
C LEU A 15 -7.25 -23.34 22.55
N PHE A 16 -6.36 -22.35 22.55
CA PHE A 16 -6.54 -21.14 21.76
C PHE A 16 -6.42 -21.52 20.29
N GLN A 17 -7.56 -21.68 19.62
CA GLN A 17 -7.59 -21.73 18.15
C GLN A 17 -7.44 -20.30 17.63
N SER A 18 -6.21 -19.95 17.25
CA SER A 18 -5.94 -18.73 16.49
C SER A 18 -6.60 -18.89 15.13
N THR A 19 -7.77 -18.28 14.92
CA THR A 19 -8.35 -18.14 13.59
C THR A 19 -7.45 -17.21 12.79
N VAL A 20 -6.62 -17.78 11.92
CA VAL A 20 -5.89 -17.02 10.91
C VAL A 20 -6.93 -16.59 9.89
N VAL A 21 -7.34 -15.31 9.96
CA VAL A 21 -8.16 -14.71 8.89
C VAL A 21 -7.24 -14.61 7.68
N SER A 22 -7.38 -15.53 6.72
CA SER A 22 -6.82 -15.34 5.39
C SER A 22 -7.51 -14.13 4.77
N ALA A 23 -6.74 -13.07 4.53
CA ALA A 23 -7.19 -11.97 3.68
C ALA A 23 -7.68 -12.56 2.35
N ALA A 24 -8.87 -12.19 1.90
CA ALA A 24 -9.35 -12.58 0.59
C ALA A 24 -8.34 -12.09 -0.47
N ASP A 25 -7.94 -12.97 -1.38
CA ASP A 25 -6.97 -12.64 -2.42
C ASP A 25 -7.50 -11.48 -3.28
N ALA A 26 -6.69 -10.43 -3.45
CA ALA A 26 -7.03 -9.32 -4.34
C ALA A 26 -7.19 -9.85 -5.78
N VAL A 27 -8.32 -9.54 -6.42
CA VAL A 27 -8.61 -9.93 -7.81
C VAL A 27 -8.50 -8.70 -8.69
N GLY A 28 -7.57 -8.70 -9.63
CA GLY A 28 -7.36 -7.58 -10.54
C GLY A 28 -6.35 -7.87 -11.64
N THR A 29 -6.08 -6.85 -12.45
CA THR A 29 -5.21 -6.92 -13.62
C THR A 29 -4.18 -5.80 -13.60
N TRP A 30 -2.96 -6.12 -14.02
CA TRP A 30 -1.90 -5.15 -14.28
C TRP A 30 -1.91 -4.73 -15.76
N GLU A 31 -1.76 -3.44 -16.01
CA GLU A 31 -1.65 -2.86 -17.35
C GLU A 31 -0.51 -1.84 -17.38
N ALA A 32 0.42 -2.01 -18.33
CA ALA A 32 1.51 -1.07 -18.54
C ALA A 32 1.20 -0.20 -19.76
N THR A 33 1.34 1.12 -19.60
CA THR A 33 1.15 2.09 -20.69
C THR A 33 2.27 3.15 -20.67
N GLN A 34 2.39 3.89 -21.76
CA GLN A 34 3.36 4.97 -21.88
C GLN A 34 2.73 6.14 -22.66
N GLU A 35 2.89 7.35 -22.13
CA GLU A 35 2.48 8.59 -22.77
C GLU A 35 3.68 9.55 -22.84
N GLY A 36 4.20 9.79 -24.05
CA GLY A 36 5.44 10.54 -24.20
C GLY A 36 6.62 9.83 -23.50
N SER A 37 7.28 10.53 -22.57
CA SER A 37 8.34 9.98 -21.72
C SER A 37 7.83 9.30 -20.46
N THR A 38 6.57 9.56 -20.07
CA THR A 38 6.00 9.06 -18.82
C THR A 38 5.51 7.63 -18.99
N ARG A 39 5.90 6.76 -18.07
CA ARG A 39 5.46 5.37 -18.01
C ARG A 39 4.49 5.17 -16.86
N PHE A 40 3.53 4.29 -17.08
CA PHE A 40 2.53 3.91 -16.10
C PHE A 40 2.45 2.41 -15.96
N LEU A 41 2.23 1.94 -14.73
CA LEU A 41 1.88 0.57 -14.43
C LEU A 41 0.69 0.59 -13.47
N VAL A 42 -0.47 0.20 -13.98
CA VAL A 42 -1.74 0.31 -13.28
C VAL A 42 -2.21 -1.07 -12.88
N TRP A 43 -2.48 -1.27 -11.60
CA TRP A 43 -3.33 -2.35 -11.13
C TRP A 43 -4.76 -1.87 -11.00
N SER A 44 -5.74 -2.63 -11.47
CA SER A 44 -7.16 -2.36 -11.26
C SER A 44 -7.89 -3.61 -10.83
N GLY A 45 -8.71 -3.50 -9.79
CA GLY A 45 -9.40 -4.66 -9.25
C GLY A 45 -10.19 -4.37 -7.98
N GLN A 46 -10.59 -5.44 -7.31
CA GLN A 46 -11.35 -5.38 -6.07
C GLN A 46 -10.51 -5.92 -4.91
N VAL A 47 -10.56 -5.21 -3.79
CA VAL A 47 -9.99 -5.61 -2.50
C VAL A 47 -11.04 -5.50 -1.41
N GLU A 48 -10.83 -6.14 -0.27
CA GLU A 48 -11.67 -5.93 0.91
C GLU A 48 -11.12 -4.76 1.74
N LEU A 49 -11.92 -3.71 1.94
CA LEU A 49 -11.60 -2.59 2.83
C LEU A 49 -12.71 -2.44 3.84
N LEU A 50 -12.37 -2.45 5.13
CA LEU A 50 -13.33 -2.34 6.24
C LEU A 50 -14.49 -3.37 6.14
N GLY A 51 -14.16 -4.60 5.70
CA GLY A 51 -15.14 -5.68 5.50
C GLY A 51 -16.02 -5.51 4.26
N LYS A 52 -15.67 -4.62 3.32
CA LYS A 52 -16.46 -4.34 2.12
C LYS A 52 -15.64 -4.56 0.85
N PRO A 53 -16.18 -5.28 -0.14
CA PRO A 53 -15.58 -5.35 -1.47
C PRO A 53 -15.53 -3.95 -2.11
N THR A 54 -14.34 -3.46 -2.37
CA THR A 54 -14.09 -2.09 -2.83
C THR A 54 -13.26 -2.11 -4.10
N GLN A 55 -13.77 -1.47 -5.15
CA GLN A 55 -13.02 -1.27 -6.38
C GLN A 55 -11.92 -0.23 -6.14
N ILE A 56 -10.68 -0.59 -6.45
CA ILE A 56 -9.54 0.31 -6.37
C ILE A 56 -8.73 0.28 -7.67
N GLY A 57 -7.96 1.34 -7.90
CA GLY A 57 -6.90 1.39 -8.90
C GLY A 57 -5.60 1.87 -8.27
N LEU A 58 -4.48 1.21 -8.54
CA LEU A 58 -3.17 1.63 -8.08
C LEU A 58 -2.29 1.92 -9.29
N ASN A 59 -2.03 3.20 -9.54
CA ASN A 59 -1.26 3.67 -10.68
C ASN A 59 0.14 4.04 -10.23
N PHE A 60 1.14 3.25 -10.59
CA PHE A 60 2.54 3.67 -10.49
C PHE A 60 2.91 4.47 -11.72
N ASN A 61 3.57 5.61 -11.52
CA ASN A 61 4.00 6.49 -12.61
C ASN A 61 5.47 6.86 -12.47
N SER A 62 6.12 7.05 -13.62
CA SER A 62 7.51 7.51 -13.69
C SER A 62 7.69 8.41 -14.91
N ASP A 63 8.01 9.67 -14.65
CA ASP A 63 8.42 10.64 -15.67
C ASP A 63 9.91 10.96 -15.51
N PRO A 64 10.76 10.59 -16.48
CA PRO A 64 12.20 10.85 -16.42
C PRO A 64 12.58 12.30 -16.77
N THR A 65 11.61 13.16 -17.09
CA THR A 65 11.88 14.54 -17.51
C THR A 65 12.67 15.30 -16.44
N HIS A 66 13.79 15.92 -16.84
CA HIS A 66 14.56 16.80 -15.97
C HIS A 66 15.11 17.96 -16.81
N THR A 67 14.52 19.12 -16.65
CA THR A 67 14.97 20.40 -17.24
C THR A 67 15.13 21.44 -16.13
N ALA A 68 15.57 22.65 -16.48
CA ALA A 68 15.67 23.73 -15.50
C ALA A 68 14.28 24.19 -14.97
N GLU A 69 13.22 23.92 -15.72
CA GLU A 69 11.84 24.36 -15.45
C GLU A 69 10.93 23.24 -14.97
N LEU A 70 11.28 21.99 -15.28
CA LEU A 70 10.41 20.84 -15.04
C LEU A 70 11.20 19.68 -14.42
N SER A 71 10.58 19.10 -13.40
CA SER A 71 11.06 17.89 -12.73
C SER A 71 9.95 16.86 -12.81
N GLY A 72 10.23 15.78 -13.52
CA GLY A 72 9.38 14.60 -13.55
C GLY A 72 9.34 13.95 -12.18
N VAL A 73 8.39 13.03 -12.00
CA VAL A 73 8.09 12.41 -10.71
C VAL A 73 8.11 10.90 -10.82
N ILE A 74 8.44 10.24 -9.71
CA ILE A 74 8.24 8.81 -9.51
C ILE A 74 7.37 8.63 -8.26
N GLY A 75 6.40 7.72 -8.34
CA GLY A 75 5.44 7.55 -7.27
C GLY A 75 4.29 6.64 -7.64
N PHE A 76 3.21 6.75 -6.88
CA PHE A 76 1.94 6.15 -7.21
C PHE A 76 0.75 6.93 -6.70
N ASP A 77 -0.38 6.71 -7.35
CA ASP A 77 -1.70 7.13 -6.91
C ASP A 77 -2.60 5.91 -6.66
N LEU A 78 -3.21 5.84 -5.47
CA LEU A 78 -4.24 4.89 -5.10
C LEU A 78 -5.60 5.54 -5.22
N TYR A 79 -6.43 5.08 -6.16
CA TYR A 79 -7.81 5.49 -6.34
C TYR A 79 -8.76 4.52 -5.66
N LEU A 80 -9.68 5.05 -4.87
CA LEU A 80 -10.75 4.31 -4.20
C LEU A 80 -12.10 4.73 -4.78
N ALA A 81 -12.89 3.75 -5.22
CA ALA A 81 -14.27 3.99 -5.60
C ALA A 81 -15.16 4.15 -4.36
N SER A 82 -16.10 5.09 -4.41
CA SER A 82 -17.16 5.25 -3.41
C SER A 82 -16.66 5.45 -1.97
N LYS A 83 -16.03 6.59 -1.68
CA LYS A 83 -15.52 6.94 -0.33
C LYS A 83 -16.59 6.85 0.76
N SER A 84 -17.86 7.13 0.43
CA SER A 84 -19.00 6.99 1.35
C SER A 84 -19.28 5.54 1.78
N ALA A 85 -18.95 4.56 0.93
CA ALA A 85 -19.07 3.14 1.29
C ALA A 85 -18.05 2.74 2.37
N LEU A 86 -16.96 3.49 2.54
CA LEU A 86 -15.90 3.23 3.51
C LEU A 86 -16.08 4.01 4.83
N ALA A 87 -17.27 4.56 5.10
CA ALA A 87 -17.59 5.01 6.44
C ALA A 87 -17.35 3.86 7.45
N PRO A 88 -16.65 4.11 8.58
CA PRO A 88 -16.43 5.42 9.20
C PRO A 88 -15.13 6.18 8.87
N PHE A 89 -14.39 5.82 7.82
CA PHE A 89 -13.09 6.47 7.51
C PHE A 89 -13.23 7.95 7.11
N SER A 90 -12.39 8.81 7.69
CA SER A 90 -12.43 10.28 7.60
C SER A 90 -11.55 10.80 6.45
N PHE A 91 -12.03 10.65 5.20
CA PHE A 91 -11.29 11.08 4.01
C PHE A 91 -11.01 12.59 3.98
N ASP A 92 -11.91 13.40 4.50
CA ASP A 92 -11.80 14.87 4.48
C ASP A 92 -10.57 15.37 5.26
N ASP A 93 -10.04 14.59 6.22
CA ASP A 93 -8.83 14.96 6.97
C ASP A 93 -7.54 14.87 6.12
N PHE A 94 -7.61 14.22 4.95
CA PHE A 94 -6.53 14.07 3.98
C PHE A 94 -6.69 14.98 2.76
N GLU A 95 -7.82 15.66 2.60
CA GLU A 95 -8.17 16.35 1.36
C GLU A 95 -7.54 17.75 1.25
N GLY A 96 -6.71 17.93 0.24
CA GLY A 96 -6.15 19.24 -0.14
C GLY A 96 -4.86 19.63 0.59
N PRO A 97 -4.29 20.81 0.24
CA PRO A 97 -2.99 21.24 0.75
C PRO A 97 -2.97 21.59 2.24
N ASP A 98 -4.13 21.96 2.80
CA ASP A 98 -4.29 22.34 4.21
C ASP A 98 -4.87 21.20 5.07
N ALA A 99 -4.81 19.96 4.56
CA ALA A 99 -5.29 18.78 5.24
C ALA A 99 -4.64 18.62 6.63
N VAL A 100 -5.45 18.33 7.66
CA VAL A 100 -4.95 18.16 9.04
C VAL A 100 -3.99 16.98 9.18
N SER A 101 -4.01 16.05 8.22
CA SER A 101 -3.12 14.90 8.16
C SER A 101 -1.82 15.14 7.39
N ALA A 102 -1.61 16.30 6.75
CA ALA A 102 -0.57 16.51 5.73
C ALA A 102 0.85 16.09 6.19
N ASP A 103 1.23 16.38 7.44
CA ASP A 103 2.56 16.05 7.97
C ASP A 103 2.58 14.77 8.84
N ARG A 104 1.55 13.92 8.73
CA ARG A 104 1.42 12.71 9.55
C ARG A 104 1.78 11.47 8.76
N LEU A 105 2.63 10.63 9.35
CA LEU A 105 3.03 9.33 8.79
C LEU A 105 1.89 8.30 8.95
N LEU A 106 0.84 8.44 8.15
CA LEU A 106 -0.39 7.63 8.25
C LEU A 106 -0.43 6.48 7.25
N MET A 107 0.41 6.48 6.23
CA MET A 107 0.52 5.38 5.28
C MET A 107 1.74 4.52 5.60
N HIS A 108 1.55 3.22 5.73
CA HIS A 108 2.62 2.23 5.78
C HIS A 108 2.61 1.41 4.50
N ILE A 109 3.77 1.30 3.87
CA ILE A 109 3.95 0.51 2.65
C ILE A 109 5.04 -0.51 2.90
N SER A 110 4.81 -1.75 2.49
CA SER A 110 5.87 -2.75 2.49
C SER A 110 5.80 -3.66 1.26
N VAL A 111 6.97 -4.15 0.86
CA VAL A 111 7.13 -5.17 -0.17
C VAL A 111 7.67 -6.41 0.51
N THR A 112 6.98 -7.53 0.31
CA THR A 112 7.37 -8.82 0.85
C THR A 112 7.69 -9.77 -0.29
N GLY A 113 8.77 -10.52 -0.12
CA GLY A 113 9.15 -11.62 -0.98
C GLY A 113 9.10 -12.96 -0.24
N LYS A 114 9.53 -14.03 -0.91
CA LYS A 114 9.47 -15.42 -0.40
C LYS A 114 10.14 -15.63 0.96
N LYS A 115 11.15 -14.82 1.30
CA LYS A 115 12.05 -15.06 2.43
C LYS A 115 12.24 -13.85 3.35
N SER A 116 11.83 -12.67 2.93
CA SER A 116 12.13 -11.41 3.62
C SER A 116 11.17 -10.30 3.22
N THR A 117 11.08 -9.30 4.09
CA THR A 117 10.59 -7.97 3.73
C THR A 117 11.70 -7.27 2.94
N GLU A 118 11.42 -6.93 1.69
CA GLU A 118 12.37 -6.25 0.79
C GLU A 118 12.38 -4.74 1.01
N PHE A 119 11.26 -4.18 1.45
CA PHE A 119 11.08 -2.76 1.73
C PHE A 119 9.96 -2.55 2.74
N ALA A 120 10.11 -1.58 3.63
CA ALA A 120 9.05 -1.12 4.52
C ALA A 120 9.28 0.33 4.92
N ALA A 121 8.25 1.17 4.82
CA ALA A 121 8.42 2.59 4.98
C ALA A 121 7.10 3.31 5.31
N ASP A 122 7.11 4.22 6.31
CA ASP A 122 5.95 5.04 6.67
C ASP A 122 5.97 6.40 5.95
N ALA A 123 4.88 6.82 5.32
CA ALA A 123 4.75 8.06 4.55
C ALA A 123 3.59 8.92 5.00
N SER A 124 3.66 10.19 4.63
CA SER A 124 2.56 11.15 4.68
C SER A 124 1.86 11.19 3.32
N PRO A 125 0.70 10.52 3.16
CA PRO A 125 0.00 10.53 1.88
C PRO A 125 -0.74 11.85 1.67
N SER A 126 -0.69 12.36 0.44
CA SER A 126 -1.56 13.45 -0.01
C SER A 126 -2.91 12.89 -0.47
N GLY A 127 -4.01 13.55 -0.14
CA GLY A 127 -5.37 13.12 -0.52
C GLY A 127 -6.12 14.13 -1.38
N TRP A 128 -6.97 13.64 -2.29
CA TRP A 128 -7.89 14.47 -3.07
C TRP A 128 -9.11 13.68 -3.57
N SER A 129 -10.22 14.38 -3.85
CA SER A 129 -11.40 13.80 -4.50
C SER A 129 -11.39 14.08 -6.01
N PRO A 130 -10.95 13.14 -6.88
CA PRO A 130 -10.96 13.33 -8.34
C PRO A 130 -12.39 13.43 -8.91
N SER A 131 -13.37 12.89 -8.19
CA SER A 131 -14.80 13.05 -8.45
C SER A 131 -15.56 12.98 -7.13
N GLY A 132 -16.81 13.46 -7.09
CA GLY A 132 -17.55 13.60 -5.84
C GLY A 132 -17.75 12.30 -5.03
N SER A 133 -17.69 11.13 -5.66
CA SER A 133 -17.81 9.83 -4.98
C SER A 133 -16.48 9.15 -4.69
N ASN A 134 -15.38 9.56 -5.33
CA ASN A 134 -14.11 8.84 -5.29
C ASN A 134 -13.10 9.60 -4.44
N PHE A 135 -12.10 8.88 -3.96
CA PHE A 135 -10.97 9.49 -3.25
C PHE A 135 -9.66 8.90 -3.75
N ALA A 136 -8.60 9.69 -3.73
CA ALA A 136 -7.28 9.23 -4.10
C ALA A 136 -6.27 9.59 -3.01
N PHE A 137 -5.30 8.70 -2.82
CA PHE A 137 -4.11 8.93 -2.01
C PHE A 137 -2.89 8.85 -2.91
N GLY A 138 -1.93 9.75 -2.75
CA GLY A 138 -0.74 9.81 -3.60
C GLY A 138 0.54 9.94 -2.79
N LEU A 139 1.60 9.33 -3.31
CA LEU A 139 2.98 9.58 -2.91
C LEU A 139 3.81 9.79 -4.16
N ALA A 140 4.59 10.86 -4.18
CA ALA A 140 5.47 11.17 -5.30
C ALA A 140 6.71 11.90 -4.79
N ALA A 141 7.84 11.62 -5.44
CA ALA A 141 9.08 12.36 -5.28
C ALA A 141 9.63 12.75 -6.67
N PRO A 142 10.49 13.77 -6.76
CA PRO A 142 11.19 14.07 -8.00
C PRO A 142 11.97 12.84 -8.49
N SER A 143 11.83 12.51 -9.77
CA SER A 143 12.38 11.27 -10.34
C SER A 143 13.92 11.21 -10.34
N PHE A 144 14.56 12.38 -10.24
CA PHE A 144 16.01 12.52 -10.15
C PHE A 144 16.57 12.36 -8.72
N GLU A 145 15.74 12.15 -7.70
CA GLU A 145 16.21 11.87 -6.34
C GLU A 145 16.42 10.36 -6.16
N PRO A 146 17.66 9.84 -6.28
CA PRO A 146 17.92 8.40 -6.27
C PRO A 146 17.54 7.74 -4.94
N ASP A 147 17.65 8.50 -3.85
CA ASP A 147 17.42 8.04 -2.49
C ASP A 147 15.99 8.28 -2.00
N SER A 148 15.09 8.79 -2.86
CA SER A 148 13.67 8.94 -2.52
C SER A 148 13.05 7.59 -2.18
N ARG A 149 12.12 7.59 -1.23
CA ARG A 149 11.44 6.37 -0.78
C ARG A 149 10.61 5.75 -1.90
N GLU A 150 10.04 6.58 -2.75
CA GLU A 150 9.22 6.22 -3.91
C GLU A 150 10.05 5.44 -4.92
N ARG A 151 11.27 5.91 -5.22
CA ARG A 151 12.20 5.16 -6.08
C ARG A 151 12.68 3.87 -5.43
N GLN A 152 12.96 3.88 -4.12
CA GLN A 152 13.32 2.66 -3.38
C GLN A 152 12.17 1.63 -3.35
N LEU A 153 10.92 2.07 -3.21
CA LEU A 153 9.73 1.22 -3.29
C LEU A 153 9.64 0.56 -4.67
N VAL A 154 9.76 1.33 -5.76
CA VAL A 154 9.71 0.78 -7.12
C VAL A 154 10.89 -0.18 -7.38
N ALA A 155 12.08 0.12 -6.84
CA ALA A 155 13.23 -0.79 -6.91
C ALA A 155 12.98 -2.12 -6.17
N ALA A 156 12.36 -2.07 -4.99
CA ALA A 156 11.99 -3.27 -4.24
C ALA A 156 10.92 -4.11 -4.98
N LEU A 157 9.99 -3.45 -5.68
CA LEU A 157 8.98 -4.13 -6.52
C LEU A 157 9.60 -4.75 -7.79
N ALA A 158 10.65 -4.13 -8.32
CA ALA A 158 11.43 -4.66 -9.45
C ALA A 158 12.37 -5.81 -9.06
N ALA A 159 12.65 -6.00 -7.76
CA ALA A 159 13.59 -7.01 -7.27
C ALA A 159 13.10 -8.44 -7.56
N GLU A 160 14.05 -9.32 -7.89
CA GLU A 160 13.78 -10.75 -8.04
C GLU A 160 13.25 -11.32 -6.73
N GLY A 161 12.02 -11.81 -6.75
CA GLY A 161 11.39 -12.43 -5.58
C GLY A 161 10.39 -11.57 -4.83
N ALA A 162 10.12 -10.33 -5.26
CA ALA A 162 8.97 -9.56 -4.77
C ALA A 162 7.66 -10.30 -5.10
N GLU A 163 6.82 -10.53 -4.09
CA GLU A 163 5.57 -11.30 -4.25
C GLU A 163 4.33 -10.48 -3.93
N GLN A 164 4.38 -9.68 -2.87
CA GLN A 164 3.24 -8.87 -2.43
C GLN A 164 3.65 -7.44 -2.06
N LEU A 165 2.83 -6.50 -2.51
CA LEU A 165 2.80 -5.12 -2.03
C LEU A 165 1.70 -4.98 -0.99
N HIS A 166 2.03 -4.48 0.18
CA HIS A 166 1.08 -4.19 1.26
C HIS A 166 0.98 -2.68 1.44
N ILE A 167 -0.25 -2.17 1.47
CA ILE A 167 -0.53 -0.76 1.76
C ILE A 167 -1.53 -0.71 2.91
N ARG A 168 -1.21 0.12 3.91
CA ARG A 168 -2.05 0.37 5.08
C ARG A 168 -2.13 1.87 5.32
N ILE A 169 -3.33 2.44 5.34
CA ILE A 169 -3.58 3.86 5.64
C ILE A 169 -4.40 3.91 6.92
N SER A 170 -3.83 4.50 7.98
CA SER A 170 -4.53 4.76 9.24
C SER A 170 -5.38 6.02 9.14
N ASP A 171 -6.59 5.96 9.68
CA ASP A 171 -7.41 7.16 9.86
C ASP A 171 -6.73 8.13 10.83
N TYR A 172 -6.83 9.43 10.55
CA TYR A 172 -6.20 10.48 11.35
C TYR A 172 -6.80 10.59 12.76
N ARG A 173 -8.13 10.43 12.89
CA ARG A 173 -8.89 10.59 14.14
C ARG A 173 -8.91 9.31 14.96
N ASP A 174 -8.92 8.16 14.30
CA ASP A 174 -8.92 6.84 14.94
C ASP A 174 -7.87 5.90 14.31
N PRO A 175 -6.66 5.78 14.88
CA PRO A 175 -5.59 4.95 14.31
C PRO A 175 -5.92 3.44 14.30
N THR A 176 -6.99 3.01 14.98
CA THR A 176 -7.47 1.62 14.91
C THR A 176 -8.23 1.34 13.63
N LEU A 177 -8.81 2.37 13.01
CA LEU A 177 -9.48 2.30 11.72
C LEU A 177 -8.45 2.43 10.59
N LYS A 178 -8.41 1.41 9.71
CA LYS A 178 -7.38 1.30 8.68
C LYS A 178 -7.97 0.83 7.36
N LEU A 179 -7.52 1.44 6.28
CA LEU A 179 -7.66 0.88 4.94
C LEU A 179 -6.40 0.04 4.69
N GLU A 180 -6.55 -1.28 4.60
CA GLU A 180 -5.40 -2.19 4.50
C GLU A 180 -5.69 -3.27 3.47
N PHE A 181 -4.74 -3.47 2.56
CA PHE A 181 -4.86 -4.47 1.50
C PHE A 181 -3.47 -4.89 1.02
N ALA A 182 -3.42 -6.06 0.38
CA ALA A 182 -2.22 -6.61 -0.26
C ALA A 182 -2.51 -6.88 -1.74
N LEU A 183 -1.56 -6.58 -2.62
CA LEU A 183 -1.65 -6.84 -4.06
C LEU A 183 -0.57 -7.83 -4.49
N PRO A 184 -0.90 -8.82 -5.34
CA PRO A 184 0.10 -9.70 -5.93
C PRO A 184 0.93 -8.94 -6.97
N VAL A 185 2.26 -8.97 -6.78
CA VAL A 185 3.24 -8.35 -7.69
C VAL A 185 4.19 -9.39 -8.32
N ALA A 186 4.04 -10.66 -7.96
CA ALA A 186 4.75 -11.76 -8.60
C ALA A 186 4.55 -11.74 -10.13
N GLY A 187 5.65 -11.81 -10.88
CA GLY A 187 5.64 -11.75 -12.34
C GLY A 187 5.64 -10.33 -12.94
N GLN A 188 5.54 -9.28 -12.12
CA GLN A 188 5.54 -7.89 -12.59
C GLN A 188 6.93 -7.21 -12.53
N GLN A 189 7.98 -7.94 -12.13
CA GLN A 189 9.32 -7.39 -11.90
C GLN A 189 9.85 -6.60 -13.10
N LYS A 190 9.65 -7.12 -14.32
CA LYS A 190 10.07 -6.43 -15.54
C LYS A 190 9.33 -5.12 -15.75
N ALA A 191 8.02 -5.08 -15.51
CA ALA A 191 7.21 -3.88 -15.66
C ALA A 191 7.63 -2.81 -14.64
N PHE A 192 7.89 -3.19 -13.39
CA PHE A 192 8.45 -2.27 -12.38
C PHE A 192 9.86 -1.79 -12.74
N ALA A 193 10.72 -2.67 -13.28
CA ALA A 193 12.05 -2.28 -13.76
C ALA A 193 11.98 -1.26 -14.91
N GLU A 194 10.97 -1.36 -15.77
CA GLU A 194 10.73 -0.39 -16.85
C GLU A 194 10.35 1.01 -16.32
N LEU A 195 9.72 1.12 -15.15
CA LEU A 195 9.47 2.42 -14.50
C LEU A 195 10.77 3.09 -14.04
N LEU A 196 11.80 2.32 -13.69
CA LEU A 196 13.11 2.84 -13.29
C LEU A 196 14.02 3.14 -14.50
N ALA A 197 13.67 2.60 -15.66
CA ALA A 197 14.50 2.73 -16.84
C ALA A 197 14.58 4.20 -17.27
N HIS A 198 15.80 4.67 -17.55
CA HIS A 198 16.09 6.03 -18.01
C HIS A 198 15.86 7.14 -16.98
N LEU A 199 15.61 6.79 -15.71
CA LEU A 199 15.79 7.75 -14.63
C LEU A 199 17.28 8.10 -14.50
N PRO A 200 17.62 9.37 -14.19
CA PRO A 200 19.00 9.78 -14.00
C PRO A 200 19.62 9.20 -12.71
#